data_AF-A0AAJ6ZAK9-F1
#
_entry.id   AF-A0AAJ6ZAK9-F1
#
_cell.length_a   1.000
_cell.length_b   1.000
_cell.length_c   1.000
_cell.angle_alpha   90.00
_cell.angle_beta   90.00
_cell.angle_gamma   90.00
#
_symmetry.space_group_name_H-M   'P 1'
#
loop_
_entity.id
_entity.type
_entity.pdbx_description
1 polymer ?
#
loop_
_entity_poly.entity_id
_entity_poly.type
_entity_poly.pdbx_seq_one_letter_code
_entity_poly.pdbx_strand_id
1 'polypeptide(L)'
;MHNNDTDKAETWLNEQAQAMGWAKATKLAGRSALQGLVAVKFDKNHGALVELNCETDFVAKNDKFQKMIEDATMACFKFAHTNMQSKGPVTKMELDSEQLGNLAAEGGKKLSEILALFIGSVGENAVLRRAECWKANNSDVKIAGYTHPAPSVLGDYSAGKYGALLAYRQANDHEDIGKQLCQHIVGCAPTKIGDKEADKPAKNSDDETCLIYQEYLLDPSFTVDEVLQQNNVEVIDYVRFSCGEVAEASMPGVEKQPLDTVQTVQ
;
A
#
# COMPACT_ATOMS: atom_id res chain seq x y z
N MET A 1 -13.82 -41.03 15.74
CA MET A 1 -12.67 -40.27 16.28
C MET A 1 -13.04 -39.37 17.47
N HIS A 2 -14.29 -38.87 17.60
CA HIS A 2 -14.70 -38.06 18.77
C HIS A 2 -16.04 -38.49 19.43
N ASN A 3 -16.48 -39.73 19.26
CA ASN A 3 -17.70 -40.26 19.91
C ASN A 3 -18.97 -39.39 19.75
N ASN A 4 -19.18 -38.79 18.57
CA ASN A 4 -20.27 -37.85 18.27
C ASN A 4 -20.30 -36.56 19.12
N ASP A 5 -19.18 -36.21 19.74
CA ASP A 5 -18.98 -34.93 20.42
C ASP A 5 -18.68 -33.84 19.38
N THR A 6 -19.64 -32.91 19.21
CA THR A 6 -19.58 -31.84 18.21
C THR A 6 -18.48 -30.83 18.51
N ASP A 7 -18.28 -30.50 19.78
CA ASP A 7 -17.33 -29.47 20.21
C ASP A 7 -15.89 -29.96 20.03
N LYS A 8 -15.64 -31.23 20.33
CA LYS A 8 -14.35 -31.87 20.03
C LYS A 8 -14.11 -32.00 18.53
N ALA A 9 -15.15 -32.28 17.74
CA ALA A 9 -15.02 -32.33 16.30
C ALA A 9 -14.69 -30.95 15.71
N GLU A 10 -15.34 -29.88 16.19
CA GLU A 10 -15.05 -28.50 15.77
C GLU A 10 -13.62 -28.08 16.14
N THR A 11 -13.19 -28.37 17.37
CA THR A 11 -11.82 -28.09 17.82
C THR A 11 -10.81 -28.79 16.93
N TRP A 12 -11.02 -30.09 16.67
CA TRP A 12 -10.15 -30.86 15.79
C TRP A 12 -10.13 -30.31 14.36
N LEU A 13 -11.28 -29.94 13.79
CA LEU A 13 -11.35 -29.34 12.46
C LEU A 13 -10.57 -28.02 12.37
N ASN A 14 -10.65 -27.18 13.39
CA ASN A 14 -9.90 -25.92 13.45
C ASN A 14 -8.39 -26.15 13.52
N GLU A 15 -7.94 -27.10 14.33
CA GLU A 15 -6.52 -27.48 14.41
C GLU A 15 -6.01 -28.06 13.09
N GLN A 16 -6.79 -28.93 12.44
CA GLN A 16 -6.46 -29.49 11.14
C GLN A 16 -6.44 -28.42 10.05
N ALA A 17 -7.40 -27.50 10.03
CA ALA A 17 -7.44 -26.40 9.07
C ALA A 17 -6.18 -25.53 9.18
N GLN A 18 -5.70 -25.25 10.39
CA GLN A 18 -4.46 -24.51 10.58
C GLN A 18 -3.25 -25.27 10.05
N ALA A 19 -3.11 -26.55 10.42
CA ALA A 19 -1.97 -27.38 9.99
C ALA A 19 -1.95 -27.56 8.46
N MET A 20 -3.11 -27.84 7.85
CA MET A 20 -3.24 -27.95 6.40
C MET A 20 -3.03 -26.61 5.69
N GLY A 21 -3.47 -25.51 6.29
CA GLY A 21 -3.23 -24.16 5.81
C GLY A 21 -1.75 -23.86 5.68
N TRP A 22 -0.96 -24.14 6.72
CA TRP A 22 0.49 -24.00 6.70
C TRP A 22 1.16 -24.90 5.66
N ALA A 23 0.79 -26.18 5.62
CA ALA A 23 1.34 -27.10 4.63
C ALA A 23 1.08 -26.61 3.18
N LYS A 24 -0.10 -26.04 2.94
CA LYS A 24 -0.48 -25.48 1.63
C LYS A 24 0.26 -24.17 1.35
N ALA A 25 0.38 -23.27 2.34
CA ALA A 25 1.17 -22.05 2.21
C ALA A 25 2.62 -22.36 1.83
N THR A 26 3.28 -23.31 2.51
CA THR A 26 4.64 -23.75 2.15
C THR A 26 4.71 -24.32 0.73
N LYS A 27 3.72 -25.13 0.33
CA LYS A 27 3.67 -25.72 -1.02
C LYS A 27 3.46 -24.67 -2.12
N LEU A 28 2.76 -23.59 -1.83
CA LEU A 28 2.36 -22.57 -2.81
C LEU A 28 3.25 -21.32 -2.80
N ALA A 29 4.08 -21.10 -1.77
CA ALA A 29 4.85 -19.88 -1.55
C ALA A 29 5.72 -19.42 -2.74
N GLY A 30 6.22 -20.36 -3.57
CA GLY A 30 7.03 -20.05 -4.74
C GLY A 30 6.23 -19.61 -5.99
N ARG A 31 4.89 -19.62 -5.94
CA ARG A 31 4.05 -19.22 -7.07
C ARG A 31 3.93 -17.70 -7.15
N SER A 32 3.88 -17.17 -8.36
CA SER A 32 3.72 -15.75 -8.60
C SER A 32 2.40 -15.22 -8.02
N ALA A 33 2.49 -14.24 -7.13
CA ALA A 33 1.36 -13.53 -6.54
C ALA A 33 1.54 -12.02 -6.80
N LEU A 34 1.11 -11.57 -7.97
CA LEU A 34 1.18 -10.16 -8.39
C LEU A 34 -0.20 -9.49 -8.50
N GLN A 35 -1.28 -10.26 -8.35
CA GLN A 35 -2.63 -9.71 -8.18
C GLN A 35 -2.87 -9.39 -6.71
N GLY A 36 -3.94 -8.67 -6.38
CA GLY A 36 -4.29 -8.32 -5.01
C GLY A 36 -4.76 -6.89 -4.87
N LEU A 37 -4.57 -6.32 -3.68
CA LEU A 37 -4.99 -4.96 -3.35
C LEU A 37 -3.96 -4.26 -2.46
N VAL A 38 -4.01 -2.94 -2.55
CA VAL A 38 -3.41 -2.00 -1.62
C VAL A 38 -4.53 -1.38 -0.80
N ALA A 39 -4.40 -1.39 0.52
CA ALA A 39 -5.34 -0.79 1.45
C ALA A 39 -4.71 0.36 2.24
N VAL A 40 -5.52 1.38 2.53
CA VAL A 40 -5.15 2.57 3.28
C VAL A 40 -6.14 2.77 4.42
N LYS A 41 -5.63 3.03 5.62
CA LYS A 41 -6.39 3.60 6.73
C LYS A 41 -5.59 4.74 7.34
N PHE A 42 -6.24 5.87 7.60
CA PHE A 42 -5.59 7.00 8.24
C PHE A 42 -6.58 7.80 9.09
N ASP A 43 -6.02 8.57 10.02
CA ASP A 43 -6.67 9.71 10.65
C ASP A 43 -5.74 10.94 10.48
N LYS A 44 -6.02 12.03 11.21
CA LYS A 44 -5.21 13.25 11.13
C LYS A 44 -3.73 13.03 11.47
N ASN A 45 -3.42 12.06 12.34
CA ASN A 45 -2.10 11.88 12.94
C ASN A 45 -1.44 10.53 12.61
N HIS A 46 -2.20 9.52 12.20
CA HIS A 46 -1.67 8.18 11.92
C HIS A 46 -2.12 7.67 10.56
N GLY A 47 -1.29 6.83 9.95
CA GLY A 47 -1.57 6.21 8.66
C GLY A 47 -1.03 4.78 8.59
N ALA A 48 -1.73 3.93 7.86
CA ALA A 48 -1.31 2.59 7.49
C ALA A 48 -1.61 2.38 5.99
N LEU A 49 -0.61 1.91 5.26
CA LEU A 49 -0.70 1.50 3.85
C LEU A 49 -0.21 0.06 3.74
N VAL A 50 -1.06 -0.87 3.29
CA VAL A 50 -0.78 -2.31 3.30
C VAL A 50 -0.97 -2.88 1.91
N GLU A 51 -0.03 -3.72 1.45
CA GLU A 51 -0.17 -4.50 0.22
C GLU A 51 -0.35 -5.99 0.55
N LEU A 52 -1.47 -6.56 0.11
CA LEU A 52 -1.73 -8.00 0.15
C LEU A 52 -1.85 -8.49 -1.30
N ASN A 53 -1.09 -9.53 -1.64
CA ASN A 53 -1.15 -10.16 -2.96
C ASN A 53 -1.78 -11.55 -2.93
N CYS A 54 -2.27 -11.99 -4.09
CA CYS A 54 -2.72 -13.34 -4.42
C CYS A 54 -2.38 -13.69 -5.88
N GLU A 55 -2.62 -14.95 -6.28
CA GLU A 55 -2.35 -15.40 -7.66
C GLU A 55 -3.33 -14.75 -8.66
N THR A 56 -4.63 -14.71 -8.35
CA THR A 56 -5.67 -14.24 -9.28
C THR A 56 -6.46 -13.03 -8.77
N ASP A 57 -7.01 -12.22 -9.69
CA ASP A 57 -7.88 -11.10 -9.34
C ASP A 57 -9.27 -11.54 -8.85
N PHE A 58 -9.69 -12.77 -9.17
CA PHE A 58 -10.89 -13.40 -8.62
C PHE A 58 -10.79 -13.57 -7.11
N VAL A 59 -9.64 -14.03 -6.61
CA VAL A 59 -9.40 -14.15 -5.17
C VAL A 59 -9.35 -12.79 -4.50
N ALA A 60 -8.74 -11.77 -5.13
CA ALA A 60 -8.69 -10.41 -4.59
C ALA A 60 -10.09 -9.79 -4.35
N LYS A 61 -11.11 -10.21 -5.11
CA LYS A 61 -12.49 -9.73 -4.99
C LYS A 61 -13.34 -10.53 -3.99
N ASN A 62 -12.81 -11.61 -3.41
CA ASN A 62 -13.54 -12.47 -2.48
C ASN A 62 -13.63 -11.86 -1.07
N ASP A 63 -14.76 -12.04 -0.38
CA ASP A 63 -14.98 -11.54 0.99
C ASP A 63 -13.90 -11.99 2.00
N LYS A 64 -13.36 -13.20 1.86
CA LYS A 64 -12.26 -13.69 2.71
C LYS A 64 -10.97 -12.90 2.49
N PHE A 65 -10.70 -12.49 1.26
CA PHE A 65 -9.54 -11.66 0.95
C PHE A 65 -9.76 -10.23 1.46
N GLN A 66 -10.96 -9.68 1.26
CA GLN A 66 -11.35 -8.38 1.81
C GLN A 66 -11.19 -8.36 3.33
N LYS A 67 -11.61 -9.43 4.02
CA LYS A 67 -11.42 -9.56 5.46
C LYS A 67 -9.95 -9.67 5.86
N MET A 68 -9.14 -10.43 5.12
CA MET A 68 -7.71 -10.55 5.40
C MET A 68 -6.97 -9.22 5.26
N ILE A 69 -7.25 -8.44 4.21
CA ILE A 69 -6.60 -7.13 4.02
C ILE A 69 -7.13 -6.09 5.02
N GLU A 70 -8.40 -6.17 5.43
CA GLU A 70 -8.94 -5.37 6.54
C GLU A 70 -8.18 -5.67 7.84
N ASP A 71 -8.08 -6.94 8.24
CA ASP A 71 -7.40 -7.35 9.48
C ASP A 71 -5.94 -6.87 9.50
N ALA A 72 -5.24 -7.00 8.36
CA ALA A 72 -3.87 -6.51 8.21
C ALA A 72 -3.78 -4.98 8.34
N THR A 73 -4.69 -4.25 7.69
CA THR A 73 -4.74 -2.78 7.72
C THR A 73 -5.02 -2.27 9.13
N MET A 74 -5.96 -2.88 9.84
CA MET A 74 -6.31 -2.52 11.21
C MET A 74 -5.17 -2.82 12.19
N ALA A 75 -4.47 -3.95 12.02
CA ALA A 75 -3.30 -4.29 12.83
C ALA A 75 -2.15 -3.28 12.62
N CYS A 76 -1.86 -2.89 11.38
CA CYS A 76 -0.87 -1.85 11.06
C CYS A 76 -1.27 -0.48 11.62
N PHE A 77 -2.53 -0.09 11.47
CA PHE A 77 -3.02 1.18 11.99
C PHE A 77 -2.94 1.25 13.52
N LYS A 78 -3.28 0.16 14.21
CA LYS A 78 -3.07 0.03 15.66
C LYS A 78 -1.59 0.10 16.02
N PHE A 79 -0.73 -0.60 15.28
CA PHE A 79 0.71 -0.55 15.48
C PHE A 79 1.25 0.89 15.38
N ALA A 80 0.77 1.68 14.42
CA ALA A 80 1.14 3.09 14.27
C ALA A 80 0.81 3.93 15.51
N HIS A 81 -0.28 3.60 16.21
CA HIS A 81 -0.69 4.27 17.45
C HIS A 81 0.14 3.86 18.66
N THR A 82 0.45 2.57 18.81
CA THR A 82 0.92 2.01 20.08
C THR A 82 2.41 1.70 20.12
N ASN A 83 3.07 1.57 18.97
CA ASN A 83 4.42 0.98 18.90
C ASN A 83 5.48 1.88 18.23
N MET A 84 5.11 3.07 17.77
CA MET A 84 6.03 3.98 17.08
C MET A 84 6.59 5.07 18.00
N GLN A 85 7.93 5.09 18.12
CA GLN A 85 8.67 6.15 18.81
C GLN A 85 8.84 7.37 17.92
N SER A 86 8.47 8.54 18.44
CA SER A 86 8.50 9.79 17.70
C SER A 86 9.92 10.19 17.29
N LYS A 87 10.09 10.47 15.99
CA LYS A 87 11.30 10.94 15.32
C LYS A 87 10.90 11.86 14.16
N GLY A 88 11.46 13.06 14.11
CA GLY A 88 11.18 14.04 13.05
C GLY A 88 9.71 14.52 13.04
N PRO A 89 9.29 15.26 12.00
CA PRO A 89 7.90 15.73 11.85
C PRO A 89 6.91 14.56 11.65
N VAL A 90 7.35 13.51 10.94
CA VAL A 90 6.63 12.26 10.75
C VAL A 90 7.57 11.09 11.03
N THR A 91 7.12 10.12 11.83
CA THR A 91 7.77 8.84 11.99
C THR A 91 7.15 7.86 11.01
N LYS A 92 8.01 7.10 10.32
CA LYS A 92 7.63 6.08 9.36
C LYS A 92 8.28 4.77 9.74
N MET A 93 7.56 3.67 9.55
CA MET A 93 8.09 2.33 9.69
C MET A 93 7.56 1.47 8.55
N GLU A 94 8.48 1.03 7.70
CA GLU A 94 8.21 -0.04 6.74
C GLU A 94 8.23 -1.38 7.48
N LEU A 95 7.25 -2.22 7.18
CA LEU A 95 7.15 -3.60 7.65
C LEU A 95 7.26 -4.51 6.44
N ASP A 96 8.28 -5.37 6.44
CA ASP A 96 8.38 -6.44 5.45
C ASP A 96 7.34 -7.56 5.70
N SER A 97 7.35 -8.58 4.85
CA SER A 97 6.41 -9.71 4.94
C SER A 97 6.44 -10.43 6.30
N GLU A 98 7.62 -10.60 6.90
CA GLU A 98 7.79 -11.31 8.17
C GLU A 98 7.30 -10.45 9.33
N GLN A 99 7.71 -9.18 9.37
CA GLN A 99 7.29 -8.22 10.39
C GLN A 99 5.78 -8.00 10.37
N LEU A 100 5.21 -7.84 9.18
CA LEU A 100 3.77 -7.72 8.98
C LEU A 100 3.05 -9.00 9.43
N GLY A 101 3.53 -10.17 9.00
CA GLY A 101 2.98 -11.46 9.40
C GLY A 101 2.99 -11.73 10.91
N ASN A 102 3.87 -11.06 11.67
CA ASN A 102 3.97 -11.18 13.12
C ASN A 102 3.04 -10.26 13.91
N LEU A 103 2.41 -9.27 13.27
CA LEU A 103 1.40 -8.44 13.93
C LEU A 103 0.18 -9.28 14.30
N ALA A 104 -0.47 -8.93 15.42
CA ALA A 104 -1.70 -9.56 15.88
C ALA A 104 -2.92 -8.80 15.37
N ALA A 105 -3.88 -9.52 14.81
CA ALA A 105 -5.22 -8.98 14.51
C ALA A 105 -6.02 -8.76 15.80
N GLU A 106 -7.24 -8.21 15.69
CA GLU A 106 -8.10 -7.87 16.83
C GLU A 106 -8.48 -9.09 17.70
N GLY A 107 -8.44 -10.31 17.14
CA GLY A 107 -8.62 -11.58 17.87
C GLY A 107 -7.34 -12.18 18.48
N GLY A 108 -6.21 -11.48 18.45
CA GLY A 108 -4.93 -11.92 19.03
C GLY A 108 -4.11 -12.91 18.20
N LYS A 109 -4.70 -13.53 17.16
CA LYS A 109 -3.98 -14.37 16.20
C LYS A 109 -3.02 -13.53 15.35
N LYS A 110 -1.88 -14.11 15.00
CA LYS A 110 -0.93 -13.47 14.08
C LYS A 110 -1.50 -13.40 12.67
N LEU A 111 -1.21 -12.32 11.94
CA LEU A 111 -1.63 -12.19 10.55
C LEU A 111 -1.12 -13.34 9.66
N SER A 112 0.07 -13.86 9.95
CA SER A 112 0.63 -15.05 9.28
C SER A 112 -0.20 -16.32 9.49
N GLU A 113 -0.80 -16.52 10.67
CA GLU A 113 -1.69 -17.66 10.94
C GLU A 113 -3.02 -17.53 10.20
N ILE A 114 -3.57 -16.30 10.15
CA ILE A 114 -4.80 -15.99 9.40
C ILE A 114 -4.55 -16.16 7.89
N LEU A 115 -3.39 -15.72 7.39
CA LEU A 115 -2.97 -15.90 6.00
C LEU A 115 -2.87 -17.39 5.64
N ALA A 116 -2.31 -18.22 6.52
CA ALA A 116 -2.23 -19.67 6.29
C ALA A 116 -3.63 -20.32 6.20
N LEU A 117 -4.58 -19.93 7.06
CA LEU A 117 -5.98 -20.38 6.98
C LEU A 117 -6.64 -19.92 5.68
N PHE A 118 -6.40 -18.67 5.28
CA PHE A 118 -6.88 -18.11 4.03
C PHE A 118 -6.39 -18.95 2.84
N ILE A 119 -5.07 -19.16 2.71
CA ILE A 119 -4.45 -19.97 1.65
C ILE A 119 -5.00 -21.41 1.66
N GLY A 120 -5.14 -22.01 2.84
CA GLY A 120 -5.77 -23.32 3.02
C GLY A 120 -7.15 -23.38 2.37
N SER A 121 -7.97 -22.36 2.66
CA SER A 121 -9.34 -22.26 2.20
C SER A 121 -9.49 -21.89 0.72
N VAL A 122 -8.70 -20.97 0.18
CA VAL A 122 -8.83 -20.52 -1.23
C VAL A 122 -8.05 -21.40 -2.18
N GLY A 123 -6.92 -21.94 -1.72
CA GLY A 123 -6.04 -22.81 -2.50
C GLY A 123 -5.12 -22.14 -3.51
N GLU A 124 -4.96 -20.82 -3.40
CA GLU A 124 -3.98 -20.02 -4.12
C GLU A 124 -2.93 -19.49 -3.14
N ASN A 125 -1.74 -19.19 -3.65
CA ASN A 125 -0.73 -18.43 -2.93
C ASN A 125 -1.26 -17.04 -2.61
N ALA A 126 -0.91 -16.55 -1.42
CA ALA A 126 -1.17 -15.19 -1.00
C ALA A 126 -0.03 -14.71 -0.11
N VAL A 127 0.28 -13.41 -0.20
CA VAL A 127 1.47 -12.84 0.44
C VAL A 127 1.10 -11.51 1.06
N LEU A 128 1.23 -11.42 2.39
CA LEU A 128 1.34 -10.13 3.09
C LEU A 128 2.67 -9.52 2.65
N ARG A 129 2.64 -8.62 1.67
CA ARG A 129 3.86 -8.23 0.95
C ARG A 129 4.68 -7.21 1.71
N ARG A 130 4.03 -6.13 2.12
CA ARG A 130 4.65 -5.00 2.82
C ARG A 130 3.58 -4.10 3.43
N ALA A 131 4.00 -3.31 4.41
CA ALA A 131 3.20 -2.22 4.94
C ALA A 131 4.05 -0.99 5.29
N GLU A 132 3.42 0.17 5.33
CA GLU A 132 3.97 1.43 5.80
C GLU A 132 3.08 1.94 6.95
N CYS A 133 3.66 2.13 8.13
CA CYS A 133 2.98 2.65 9.32
C CYS A 133 3.55 4.02 9.65
N TRP A 134 2.68 5.03 9.74
CA TRP A 134 3.07 6.44 9.84
C TRP A 134 2.44 7.09 11.08
N LYS A 135 3.20 7.99 11.70
CA LYS A 135 2.78 8.80 12.85
C LYS A 135 3.30 10.23 12.72
N ALA A 136 2.40 11.19 12.59
CA ALA A 136 2.69 12.61 12.73
C ALA A 136 3.01 12.92 14.21
N ASN A 137 4.12 13.62 14.45
CA ASN A 137 4.59 13.90 15.80
C ASN A 137 4.25 15.31 16.28
N ASN A 138 3.88 16.20 15.36
CA ASN A 138 3.58 17.59 15.64
C ASN A 138 2.14 17.92 15.23
N SER A 139 1.49 18.84 15.95
CA SER A 139 0.08 19.20 15.73
C SER A 139 -0.19 19.90 14.39
N ASP A 140 0.84 20.46 13.77
CA ASP A 140 0.82 21.13 12.47
C ASP A 140 1.02 20.17 11.29
N VAL A 141 1.40 18.91 11.55
CA VAL A 141 1.55 17.86 10.55
C VAL A 141 0.29 17.02 10.50
N LYS A 142 -0.24 16.83 9.29
CA LYS A 142 -1.42 16.01 9.02
C LYS A 142 -1.05 14.82 8.14
N ILE A 143 -1.78 13.73 8.28
CA ILE A 143 -1.76 12.59 7.37
C ILE A 143 -3.02 12.59 6.51
N ALA A 144 -2.83 12.32 5.22
CA ALA A 144 -3.89 12.02 4.26
C ALA A 144 -3.57 10.71 3.53
N GLY A 145 -4.60 10.08 2.99
CA GLY A 145 -4.44 8.87 2.19
C GLY A 145 -5.52 8.72 1.13
N TYR A 146 -5.20 7.97 0.09
CA TYR A 146 -6.10 7.70 -1.02
C TYR A 146 -5.79 6.34 -1.65
N THR A 147 -6.81 5.67 -2.17
CA THR A 147 -6.65 4.49 -3.03
C THR A 147 -7.36 4.66 -4.36
N HIS A 148 -6.83 4.01 -5.40
CA HIS A 148 -7.45 3.97 -6.73
C HIS A 148 -7.54 2.53 -7.27
N PRO A 149 -8.68 2.10 -7.83
CA PRO A 149 -9.98 2.79 -7.76
C PRO A 149 -10.42 2.96 -6.31
N ALA A 150 -11.14 4.05 -6.03
CA ALA A 150 -11.74 4.25 -4.72
C ALA A 150 -12.96 3.33 -4.58
N PRO A 151 -13.18 2.68 -3.44
CA PRO A 151 -14.35 1.84 -3.21
C PRO A 151 -15.63 2.69 -3.24
N SER A 152 -16.72 2.11 -3.74
CA SER A 152 -18.02 2.80 -3.82
C SER A 152 -18.70 2.98 -2.46
N VAL A 153 -18.25 2.25 -1.44
CA VAL A 153 -18.75 2.32 -0.07
C VAL A 153 -17.61 2.79 0.83
N LEU A 154 -17.85 3.84 1.61
CA LEU A 154 -16.93 4.30 2.65
C LEU A 154 -16.94 3.29 3.80
N GLY A 155 -15.76 2.79 4.16
CA GLY A 155 -15.54 1.94 5.32
C GLY A 155 -14.44 2.52 6.23
N ASP A 156 -14.08 1.79 7.28
CA ASP A 156 -12.99 2.17 8.18
C ASP A 156 -11.61 2.18 7.51
N TYR A 157 -11.51 1.62 6.31
CA TYR A 157 -10.35 1.65 5.42
C TYR A 157 -10.82 1.76 3.96
N SER A 158 -9.89 2.07 3.06
CA SER A 158 -10.11 2.11 1.62
C SER A 158 -9.14 1.17 0.92
N ALA A 159 -9.57 0.41 -0.09
CA ALA A 159 -8.71 -0.50 -0.85
C ALA A 159 -8.88 -0.32 -2.35
N GLY A 160 -7.77 -0.51 -3.08
CA GLY A 160 -7.71 -0.39 -4.54
C GLY A 160 -6.46 -1.05 -5.11
N LYS A 161 -6.19 -0.82 -6.39
CA LYS A 161 -4.96 -1.29 -7.05
C LYS A 161 -3.75 -0.43 -6.71
N TYR A 162 -3.98 0.84 -6.41
CA TYR A 162 -2.98 1.82 -6.01
C TYR A 162 -3.38 2.42 -4.66
N GLY A 163 -2.40 2.82 -3.87
CA GLY A 163 -2.62 3.57 -2.64
C GLY A 163 -1.48 4.53 -2.35
N ALA A 164 -1.78 5.62 -1.67
CA ALA A 164 -0.78 6.57 -1.20
C ALA A 164 -1.09 7.07 0.21
N LEU A 165 -0.03 7.38 0.96
CA LEU A 165 -0.05 8.21 2.16
C LEU A 165 0.75 9.48 1.93
N LEU A 166 0.30 10.57 2.53
CA LEU A 166 0.92 11.89 2.45
C LEU A 166 0.99 12.48 3.86
N ALA A 167 2.17 12.96 4.25
CA ALA A 167 2.36 13.81 5.41
C ALA A 167 2.60 15.25 4.94
N TYR A 168 1.84 16.20 5.47
CA TYR A 168 1.91 17.59 5.02
C TYR A 168 1.56 18.57 6.15
N ARG A 169 2.00 19.82 6.01
CA ARG A 169 1.50 20.96 6.81
C ARG A 169 0.57 21.80 5.97
N GLN A 170 -0.38 22.44 6.62
CA GLN A 170 -1.25 23.42 5.99
C GLN A 170 -1.71 24.46 7.00
N ALA A 171 -1.52 25.74 6.68
CA ALA A 171 -1.91 26.84 7.57
C ALA A 171 -3.44 26.99 7.73
N ASN A 172 -4.21 26.66 6.69
CA ASN A 172 -5.68 26.77 6.66
C ASN A 172 -6.30 25.40 6.42
N ASP A 173 -7.31 24.99 7.20
CA ASP A 173 -7.94 23.67 7.04
C ASP A 173 -8.94 23.66 5.87
N HIS A 174 -8.44 23.62 4.64
CA HIS A 174 -9.27 23.28 3.47
C HIS A 174 -9.33 21.75 3.35
N GLU A 175 -10.52 21.17 3.57
CA GLU A 175 -10.70 19.74 3.88
C GLU A 175 -10.23 18.75 2.80
N ASP A 176 -9.95 19.18 1.55
CA ASP A 176 -9.68 18.23 0.45
C ASP A 176 -8.27 18.24 -0.16
N ILE A 177 -7.39 19.20 0.15
CA ILE A 177 -6.10 19.31 -0.58
C ILE A 177 -5.21 18.07 -0.38
N GLY A 178 -5.19 17.50 0.83
CA GLY A 178 -4.40 16.29 1.11
C GLY A 178 -4.85 15.10 0.26
N LYS A 179 -6.17 14.93 0.10
CA LYS A 179 -6.74 13.88 -0.76
C LYS A 179 -6.41 14.12 -2.22
N GLN A 180 -6.51 15.36 -2.70
CA GLN A 180 -6.19 15.71 -4.09
C GLN A 180 -4.71 15.50 -4.41
N LEU A 181 -3.82 15.83 -3.47
CA LEU A 181 -2.38 15.53 -3.59
C LEU A 181 -2.12 14.02 -3.60
N CYS A 182 -2.81 13.23 -2.76
CA CYS A 182 -2.71 11.77 -2.86
C CYS A 182 -3.24 11.22 -4.20
N GLN A 183 -4.29 11.81 -4.78
CA GLN A 183 -4.78 11.46 -6.12
C GLN A 183 -3.72 11.75 -7.18
N HIS A 184 -3.08 12.92 -7.11
CA HIS A 184 -1.96 13.28 -7.96
C HIS A 184 -0.80 12.28 -7.81
N ILE A 185 -0.36 11.98 -6.59
CA ILE A 185 0.72 11.02 -6.33
C ILE A 185 0.37 9.64 -6.93
N VAL A 186 -0.86 9.17 -6.74
CA VAL A 186 -1.32 7.90 -7.32
C VAL A 186 -1.29 7.93 -8.85
N GLY A 187 -1.78 9.00 -9.48
CA GLY A 187 -1.91 9.12 -10.94
C GLY A 187 -0.60 9.42 -11.67
N CYS A 188 0.23 10.30 -11.13
CA CYS A 188 1.43 10.85 -11.77
C CYS A 188 2.73 10.20 -11.28
N ALA A 189 2.67 9.37 -10.23
CA ALA A 189 3.77 8.55 -9.70
C ALA A 189 5.14 9.27 -9.57
N PRO A 190 5.21 10.45 -8.91
CA PRO A 190 6.48 11.13 -8.69
C PRO A 190 7.44 10.27 -7.86
N THR A 191 8.74 10.41 -8.12
CA THR A 191 9.81 9.66 -7.44
C THR A 191 10.44 10.43 -6.28
N LYS A 192 10.24 11.75 -6.22
CA LYS A 192 10.68 12.63 -5.13
C LYS A 192 9.79 13.86 -5.02
N ILE A 193 9.82 14.53 -3.86
CA ILE A 193 9.13 15.82 -3.64
C ILE A 193 9.77 16.90 -4.52
N GLY A 194 11.07 17.12 -4.34
CA GLY A 194 11.85 18.12 -5.05
C GLY A 194 12.34 19.27 -4.17
N ASP A 195 13.46 19.85 -4.57
CA ASP A 195 14.06 21.05 -3.97
C ASP A 195 14.32 22.08 -5.08
N LYS A 196 13.75 23.28 -4.97
CA LYS A 196 13.87 24.32 -6.01
C LYS A 196 15.30 24.84 -6.21
N GLU A 197 16.16 24.71 -5.21
CA GLU A 197 17.54 25.17 -5.30
C GLU A 197 18.44 24.10 -5.96
N ALA A 198 18.11 22.83 -5.80
CA ALA A 198 18.92 21.71 -6.28
C ALA A 198 18.40 21.07 -7.57
N ASP A 199 17.08 21.05 -7.76
CA ASP A 199 16.41 20.37 -8.85
C ASP A 199 16.01 21.33 -9.97
N LYS A 200 15.78 20.75 -11.15
CA LYS A 200 15.32 21.48 -12.33
C LYS A 200 14.20 20.68 -12.99
N PRO A 201 13.22 21.35 -13.60
CA PRO A 201 12.19 20.67 -14.34
C PRO A 201 12.79 19.87 -15.50
N ALA A 202 12.18 18.72 -15.79
CA ALA A 202 12.46 17.95 -16.98
C ALA A 202 12.21 18.79 -18.24
N LYS A 203 12.90 18.45 -19.34
CA LYS A 203 12.72 19.17 -20.61
C LYS A 203 11.34 18.92 -21.23
N ASN A 204 10.77 17.76 -20.97
CA ASN A 204 9.45 17.34 -21.42
C ASN A 204 8.60 17.05 -20.18
N SER A 205 7.37 17.54 -20.14
CA SER A 205 6.50 17.36 -18.98
C SER A 205 6.12 15.89 -18.75
N ASP A 206 6.01 15.10 -19.81
CA ASP A 206 5.75 13.65 -19.73
C ASP A 206 6.86 12.88 -19.00
N ASP A 207 8.09 13.40 -18.96
CA ASP A 207 9.24 12.78 -18.30
C ASP A 207 9.47 13.31 -16.88
N GLU A 208 8.59 14.20 -16.38
CA GLU A 208 8.77 14.83 -15.07
C GLU A 208 8.47 13.84 -13.94
N THR A 209 9.45 13.67 -13.04
CA THR A 209 9.39 12.73 -11.91
C THR A 209 9.43 13.44 -10.55
N CYS A 210 9.72 14.73 -10.55
CA CYS A 210 9.79 15.58 -9.38
C CYS A 210 8.42 16.20 -9.10
N LEU A 211 7.80 15.83 -7.98
CA LEU A 211 6.42 16.21 -7.63
C LEU A 211 6.17 17.71 -7.84
N ILE A 212 7.03 18.59 -7.30
CA ILE A 212 6.82 20.05 -7.37
C ILE A 212 6.77 20.60 -8.81
N TYR A 213 7.37 19.91 -9.79
CA TYR A 213 7.39 20.34 -11.18
C TYR A 213 6.37 19.65 -12.07
N GLN A 214 5.69 18.61 -11.57
CA GLN A 214 4.65 17.93 -12.34
C GLN A 214 3.45 18.86 -12.59
N GLU A 215 2.85 18.74 -13.78
CA GLU A 215 1.55 19.34 -14.08
C GLU A 215 0.49 18.75 -13.14
N TYR A 216 -0.29 19.61 -12.51
CA TYR A 216 -1.23 19.18 -11.49
C TYR A 216 -2.40 18.42 -12.12
N LEU A 217 -2.49 17.11 -11.81
CA LEU A 217 -3.52 16.20 -12.32
C LEU A 217 -4.96 16.74 -12.43
N LEU A 218 -5.44 17.55 -11.47
CA LEU A 218 -6.82 18.08 -11.51
C LEU A 218 -6.97 19.36 -12.34
N ASP A 219 -5.88 20.11 -12.54
CA ASP A 219 -5.81 21.28 -13.41
C ASP A 219 -4.37 21.45 -13.94
N PRO A 220 -4.08 20.90 -15.13
CA PRO A 220 -2.74 20.95 -15.72
C PRO A 220 -2.22 22.36 -16.05
N SER A 221 -3.07 23.40 -15.91
CA SER A 221 -2.65 24.80 -16.05
C SER A 221 -1.68 25.24 -14.95
N PHE A 222 -1.60 24.48 -13.85
CA PHE A 222 -0.71 24.72 -12.72
C PHE A 222 0.25 23.55 -12.53
N THR A 223 1.44 23.85 -12.04
CA THR A 223 2.33 22.87 -11.42
C THR A 223 1.85 22.53 -10.01
N VAL A 224 2.27 21.39 -9.47
CA VAL A 224 2.00 21.06 -8.06
C VAL A 224 2.56 22.13 -7.13
N ASP A 225 3.75 22.68 -7.41
CA ASP A 225 4.33 23.74 -6.60
C ASP A 225 3.45 25.00 -6.51
N GLU A 226 2.87 25.44 -7.63
CA GLU A 226 1.94 26.57 -7.63
C GLU A 226 0.70 26.28 -6.78
N VAL A 227 0.16 25.06 -6.86
CA VAL A 227 -0.96 24.61 -6.02
C VAL A 227 -0.57 24.60 -4.54
N LEU A 228 0.64 24.12 -4.20
CA LEU A 228 1.14 24.11 -2.82
C LEU A 228 1.25 25.53 -2.27
N GLN A 229 1.82 26.46 -3.03
CA GLN A 229 1.95 27.87 -2.64
C GLN A 229 0.60 28.55 -2.43
N GLN A 230 -0.32 28.40 -3.39
CA GLN A 230 -1.66 29.01 -3.33
C GLN A 230 -2.46 28.54 -2.10
N ASN A 231 -2.24 27.28 -1.67
CA ASN A 231 -2.95 26.68 -0.56
C ASN A 231 -2.17 26.71 0.77
N ASN A 232 -0.97 27.31 0.80
CA ASN A 232 -0.05 27.32 1.94
C ASN A 232 0.20 25.90 2.49
N VAL A 233 0.51 24.96 1.59
CA VAL A 233 0.80 23.57 1.90
C VAL A 233 2.29 23.29 1.78
N GLU A 234 2.84 22.57 2.75
CA GLU A 234 4.20 22.01 2.70
C GLU A 234 4.09 20.49 2.70
N VAL A 235 4.59 19.82 1.66
CA VAL A 235 4.69 18.36 1.65
C VAL A 235 5.92 17.95 2.45
N ILE A 236 5.72 17.13 3.48
CA ILE A 236 6.81 16.60 4.30
C ILE A 236 7.33 15.29 3.72
N ASP A 237 6.41 14.38 3.38
CA ASP A 237 6.75 13.06 2.88
C ASP A 237 5.55 12.42 2.19
N TYR A 238 5.78 11.48 1.28
CA TYR A 238 4.72 10.64 0.74
C TYR A 238 5.24 9.23 0.43
N VAL A 239 4.33 8.28 0.38
CA VAL A 239 4.60 6.94 -0.14
C VAL A 239 3.46 6.52 -1.05
N ARG A 240 3.79 5.78 -2.10
CA ARG A 240 2.86 5.26 -3.09
C ARG A 240 3.13 3.77 -3.29
N PHE A 241 2.10 2.95 -3.18
CA PHE A 241 2.15 1.55 -3.59
C PHE A 241 1.32 1.33 -4.86
N SER A 242 1.88 0.57 -5.79
CA SER A 242 1.13 -0.10 -6.86
C SER A 242 1.11 -1.60 -6.55
N CYS A 243 -0.09 -2.20 -6.49
CA CYS A 243 -0.24 -3.63 -6.27
C CYS A 243 0.56 -4.42 -7.32
N GLY A 244 1.39 -5.35 -6.86
CA GLY A 244 2.18 -6.23 -7.70
C GLY A 244 3.40 -5.55 -8.34
N GLU A 245 3.76 -4.34 -7.91
CA GLU A 245 4.91 -3.62 -8.44
C GLU A 245 6.21 -4.39 -8.21
N VAL A 246 6.94 -4.65 -9.29
CA VAL A 246 8.25 -5.31 -9.27
C VAL A 246 9.30 -4.25 -9.57
N ALA A 247 10.35 -4.16 -8.76
CA ALA A 247 11.46 -3.26 -9.04
C ALA A 247 12.07 -3.61 -10.40
N GLU A 248 12.45 -2.62 -11.22
CA GLU A 248 12.95 -2.84 -12.59
C GLU A 248 14.12 -3.84 -12.64
N ALA A 249 14.98 -3.86 -11.62
CA ALA A 249 16.10 -4.80 -11.50
C ALA A 249 15.70 -6.27 -11.31
N SER A 250 14.41 -6.54 -11.05
CA SER A 250 13.88 -7.88 -10.74
C SER A 250 12.97 -8.44 -11.84
N MET A 251 12.87 -7.79 -13.00
CA MET A 251 12.13 -8.33 -14.14
C MET A 251 12.94 -9.45 -14.83
N PRO A 252 12.50 -10.72 -14.80
CA PRO A 252 13.09 -11.74 -15.65
C PRO A 252 12.73 -11.44 -17.12
N GLY A 253 13.73 -11.09 -17.94
CA GLY A 253 13.61 -11.13 -19.41
C GLY A 253 13.64 -9.80 -20.18
N VAL A 254 14.01 -8.67 -19.58
CA VAL A 254 14.31 -7.45 -20.37
C VAL A 254 15.81 -7.33 -20.61
N GLU A 255 16.36 -8.23 -21.44
CA GLU A 255 17.53 -7.85 -22.23
C GLU A 255 17.04 -6.77 -23.20
N LYS A 256 17.54 -5.54 -23.03
CA LYS A 256 17.35 -4.48 -24.03
C LYS A 256 17.89 -5.02 -25.35
N GLN A 257 17.01 -5.46 -26.25
CA GLN A 257 17.41 -5.68 -27.64
C GLN A 257 18.03 -4.37 -28.14
N PRO A 258 19.29 -4.39 -28.62
CA PRO A 258 19.86 -3.24 -29.29
C PRO A 258 18.94 -2.90 -30.48
N LEU A 259 18.53 -1.64 -30.57
CA LEU A 259 17.92 -1.13 -31.79
C LEU A 259 18.98 -1.17 -32.88
N ASP A 260 19.02 -2.25 -33.66
CA ASP A 260 19.82 -2.30 -34.88
C ASP A 260 19.28 -1.22 -35.82
N THR A 261 20.09 -0.19 -36.00
CA THR A 261 19.92 0.91 -36.94
C THR A 261 19.51 0.36 -38.31
N VAL A 262 18.29 0.64 -38.74
CA VAL A 262 17.85 0.39 -40.11
C VAL A 262 18.66 1.31 -41.02
N GLN A 263 19.68 0.75 -41.69
CA GLN A 263 20.32 1.43 -42.82
C GLN A 263 19.31 1.48 -43.97
N THR A 264 18.69 2.64 -44.16
CA THR A 264 17.99 2.98 -45.41
C THR A 264 19.03 3.02 -46.52
N VAL A 265 18.96 2.05 -47.43
CA VAL A 265 19.72 2.04 -48.68
C VAL A 265 19.13 3.12 -49.58
N GLN A 266 19.98 4.07 -50.01
CA GLN A 266 19.70 5.00 -51.11
C GLN A 266 19.84 4.29 -52.46
#